data_AF-A0A7Y4EGN2-F1
#
_entry.id   AF-A0A7Y4EGN2-F1
#
_cell.length_a   1.000
_cell.length_b   1.000
_cell.length_c   1.000
_cell.angle_alpha   90.00
_cell.angle_beta   90.00
_cell.angle_gamma   90.00
#
_symmetry.space_group_name_H-M   'P 1'
#
loop_
_entity.id
_entity.type
_entity.pdbx_description
1 polymer ?
#
loop_
_entity_poly.entity_id
_entity_poly.type
_entity_poly.pdbx_seq_one_letter_code
_entity_poly.pdbx_strand_id
1 'polypeptide(L)'
;MEKFHFKKVFVSTCGLFALFLFAAFQFDVYLVFPFFALFAYSSLIGGLLWALTLASKRGEFVVTAIGLIFLGTFASVDILLATDEAIEHLINLPYVHLSKETLHSLNQVLLVLINIFTGSLAANVLFHGLCKPLVK
;
A
#
# COMPACT_ATOMS: atom_id res chain seq x y z
N MET A 1 22.30 -16.84 11.11
CA MET A 1 21.17 -16.01 10.64
C MET A 1 21.38 -14.60 11.18
N GLU A 2 21.59 -13.61 10.31
CA GLU A 2 21.65 -12.21 10.74
C GLU A 2 20.31 -11.81 11.39
N LYS A 3 20.35 -11.14 12.55
CA LYS A 3 19.15 -10.57 13.16
C LYS A 3 18.81 -9.28 12.41
N PHE A 4 17.72 -9.30 11.64
CA PHE A 4 17.18 -8.08 11.04
C PHE A 4 16.67 -7.15 12.14
N HIS A 5 16.99 -5.86 12.01
CA HIS A 5 16.53 -4.83 12.94
C HIS A 5 15.40 -4.02 12.30
N PHE A 6 14.42 -3.61 13.11
CA PHE A 6 13.30 -2.74 12.71
C PHE A 6 13.73 -1.63 11.76
N LYS A 7 14.73 -0.84 12.17
CA LYS A 7 15.21 0.32 11.41
C LYS A 7 15.70 -0.05 10.00
N LYS A 8 16.39 -1.19 9.85
CA LYS A 8 16.89 -1.63 8.53
C LYS A 8 15.73 -1.99 7.61
N VAL A 9 14.77 -2.78 8.10
CA VAL A 9 13.60 -3.20 7.33
C VAL A 9 12.73 -1.99 6.98
N PHE A 10 12.44 -1.12 7.95
CA PHE A 10 11.63 0.07 7.73
C PHE A 10 12.27 1.02 6.69
N VAL A 11 13.56 1.32 6.83
CA VAL A 11 14.27 2.18 5.86
C VAL A 11 14.34 1.52 4.48
N SER A 12 14.55 0.21 4.40
CA SER A 12 14.52 -0.52 3.12
C SER A 12 13.15 -0.44 2.47
N THR A 13 12.06 -0.55 3.23
CA THR A 13 10.70 -0.42 2.74
C THR A 13 10.41 1.00 2.24
N CYS A 14 10.82 2.03 2.98
CA CYS A 14 10.70 3.43 2.52
C CYS A 14 11.55 3.69 1.26
N GLY A 15 12.75 3.11 1.18
CA GLY A 15 13.61 3.20 0.00
C GLY A 15 12.98 2.52 -1.22
N LEU A 16 12.40 1.34 -1.04
CA LEU A 16 11.62 0.64 -2.07
C LEU A 16 10.41 1.48 -2.52
N PHE A 17 9.72 2.15 -1.59
CA PHE A 17 8.61 3.04 -1.95
C PHE A 17 9.06 4.17 -2.85
N ALA A 18 10.12 4.89 -2.46
CA ALA A 18 10.65 5.99 -3.25
C ALA A 18 11.14 5.51 -4.63
N LEU A 19 11.75 4.31 -4.70
CA LEU A 19 12.20 3.71 -5.95
C LEU A 19 11.02 3.36 -6.86
N PHE A 20 9.98 2.71 -6.34
CA PHE A 20 8.79 2.37 -7.14
C PHE A 20 8.03 3.62 -7.58
N LEU A 21 7.90 4.63 -6.72
CA LEU A 21 7.27 5.90 -7.04
C LEU A 21 8.04 6.62 -8.17
N PHE A 22 9.37 6.70 -8.04
CA PHE A 22 10.21 7.32 -9.06
C PHE A 22 10.18 6.55 -10.38
N ALA A 23 10.22 5.21 -10.33
CA ALA A 23 10.11 4.38 -11.51
C ALA A 23 8.75 4.56 -12.20
N ALA A 24 7.65 4.58 -11.44
CA ALA A 24 6.32 4.84 -11.97
C ALA A 24 6.26 6.19 -12.70
N PHE A 25 6.83 7.24 -12.08
CA PHE A 25 6.80 8.60 -12.61
C PHE A 25 7.69 8.79 -13.84
N GLN A 26 8.89 8.20 -13.88
CA GLN A 26 9.83 8.43 -14.99
C GLN A 26 9.58 7.59 -16.23
N PHE A 27 8.97 6.43 -16.08
CA PHE A 27 8.80 5.47 -17.18
C PHE A 27 7.33 5.26 -17.56
N ASP A 28 6.41 6.06 -17.02
CA ASP A 28 4.96 5.92 -17.20
C ASP A 28 4.51 4.45 -17.06
N VAL A 29 5.08 3.74 -16.08
CA VAL A 29 4.98 2.26 -16.00
C VAL A 29 3.52 1.80 -15.90
N TYR A 30 2.64 2.66 -15.40
CA TYR A 30 1.20 2.43 -15.35
C TYR A 30 0.55 2.24 -16.73
N LEU A 31 1.08 2.88 -17.78
CA LEU A 31 0.59 2.70 -19.16
C LEU A 31 0.97 1.34 -19.75
N VAL A 32 2.12 0.78 -19.35
CA VAL A 32 2.65 -0.47 -19.92
C VAL A 32 2.29 -1.68 -19.06
N PHE A 33 2.22 -1.51 -17.75
CA PHE A 33 1.91 -2.56 -16.80
C PHE A 33 0.90 -2.03 -15.75
N PRO A 34 -0.42 -2.10 -16.04
CA PRO A 34 -1.46 -1.54 -15.18
C PRO A 34 -1.52 -2.17 -13.79
N PHE A 35 -0.94 -3.37 -13.61
CA PHE A 35 -0.82 -4.03 -12.31
C PHE A 35 0.41 -3.60 -11.49
N PHE A 36 1.26 -2.71 -12.01
CA PHE A 36 2.48 -2.25 -11.34
C PHE A 36 2.19 -1.67 -9.95
N ALA A 37 1.15 -0.84 -9.85
CA ALA A 37 0.68 -0.26 -8.61
C ALA A 37 0.35 -1.34 -7.56
N LEU A 38 -0.37 -2.38 -7.97
CA LEU A 38 -0.73 -3.51 -7.09
C LEU A 38 0.51 -4.20 -6.53
N PHE A 39 1.52 -4.46 -7.37
CA PHE A 39 2.79 -5.07 -6.94
C PHE A 39 3.59 -4.17 -6.00
N ALA A 40 3.69 -2.88 -6.33
CA ALA A 40 4.37 -1.89 -5.49
C ALA A 40 3.70 -1.80 -4.12
N TYR A 41 2.38 -1.58 -4.05
CA TYR A 41 1.65 -1.48 -2.79
C TYR A 41 1.69 -2.77 -1.98
N SER A 42 1.56 -3.94 -2.61
CA SER A 42 1.64 -5.24 -1.91
C SER A 42 3.01 -5.46 -1.27
N SER A 43 4.09 -5.12 -1.99
CA SER A 43 5.46 -5.22 -1.49
C SER A 43 5.68 -4.30 -0.28
N LEU A 44 5.08 -3.11 -0.31
CA LEU A 44 5.23 -2.10 0.73
C LEU A 44 4.40 -2.42 1.98
N ILE A 45 3.17 -2.91 1.81
CA ILE A 45 2.38 -3.44 2.92
C ILE A 45 3.14 -4.61 3.55
N GLY A 46 3.65 -5.54 2.75
CA GLY A 46 4.47 -6.65 3.24
C GLY A 46 5.71 -6.19 4.01
N GLY A 47 6.42 -5.17 3.50
CA GLY A 47 7.58 -4.59 4.16
C GLY A 47 7.25 -3.88 5.48
N LEU A 48 6.12 -3.16 5.56
CA LEU A 48 5.66 -2.52 6.79
C LEU A 48 5.18 -3.55 7.81
N LEU A 49 4.49 -4.60 7.37
CA LEU A 49 4.10 -5.73 8.23
C LEU A 49 5.33 -6.47 8.76
N TRP A 50 6.36 -6.66 7.95
CA TRP A 50 7.62 -7.25 8.41
C TRP A 50 8.34 -6.31 9.40
N ALA A 51 8.38 -5.01 9.14
CA ALA A 51 8.91 -4.06 10.12
C ALA A 51 8.14 -4.17 11.44
N LEU A 52 6.81 -4.30 11.39
CA LEU A 52 5.97 -4.47 12.57
C LEU A 52 6.32 -5.70 13.41
N THR A 53 6.64 -6.86 12.80
CA THR A 53 7.01 -8.06 13.56
C THR A 53 8.34 -7.90 14.32
N LEU A 54 9.16 -6.94 13.91
CA LEU A 54 10.44 -6.58 14.54
C LEU A 54 10.31 -5.38 15.50
N ALA A 55 9.14 -4.75 15.58
CA ALA A 55 8.92 -3.57 16.40
C ALA A 55 8.90 -3.93 17.90
N SER A 56 9.72 -3.25 18.67
CA SER A 56 9.89 -3.46 20.10
C SER A 56 9.47 -2.23 20.90
N LYS A 57 9.75 -1.03 20.37
CA LYS A 57 9.53 0.26 21.03
C LYS A 57 8.23 0.91 20.57
N ARG A 58 7.57 1.64 21.46
CA ARG A 58 6.34 2.41 21.17
C ARG A 58 6.45 3.26 19.89
N GLY A 59 7.57 3.98 19.71
CA GLY A 59 7.79 4.81 18.52
C GLY A 59 7.81 4.03 17.22
N GLU A 60 8.27 2.77 17.23
CA GLU A 60 8.35 1.91 16.03
C GLU A 60 6.95 1.49 15.56
N PHE A 61 6.05 1.18 16.50
CA PHE A 61 4.63 0.93 16.20
C PHE A 61 3.94 2.17 15.65
N VAL A 62 4.13 3.33 16.28
CA VAL A 62 3.51 4.60 15.84
C VAL A 62 3.95 4.95 14.42
N VAL A 63 5.25 4.88 14.13
CA VAL A 63 5.79 5.18 12.80
C VAL A 63 5.28 4.18 11.76
N THR A 64 5.16 2.90 12.11
CA THR A 64 4.59 1.88 11.22
C THR A 64 3.11 2.13 10.94
N ALA A 65 2.32 2.52 11.95
CA ALA A 65 0.92 2.88 11.78
C ALA A 65 0.75 4.10 10.86
N ILE A 66 1.58 5.13 11.04
CA ILE A 66 1.60 6.31 10.17
C ILE A 66 1.92 5.90 8.73
N GLY A 67 2.93 5.04 8.53
CA GLY A 67 3.29 4.51 7.21
C GLY A 67 2.14 3.77 6.53
N LEU A 68 1.39 2.95 7.27
CA LEU A 68 0.22 2.22 6.78
C LEU A 68 -0.94 3.16 6.39
N ILE A 69 -1.16 4.24 7.15
CA ILE A 69 -2.16 5.26 6.82
C ILE A 69 -1.79 5.94 5.51
N PHE A 70 -0.57 6.46 5.40
CA PHE A 70 -0.11 7.12 4.18
C PHE A 70 -0.21 6.19 2.98
N LEU A 71 0.21 4.93 3.12
CA LEU A 71 0.15 3.97 2.04
C LEU A 71 -1.30 3.71 1.58
N GLY A 72 -2.24 3.52 2.51
CA GLY A 72 -3.65 3.34 2.18
C GLY A 72 -4.24 4.56 1.45
N THR A 73 -3.87 5.77 1.90
CA THR A 73 -4.25 7.02 1.24
C THR A 73 -3.69 7.11 -0.19
N PHE A 74 -2.38 6.87 -0.37
CA PHE A 74 -1.75 6.91 -1.68
C PHE A 74 -2.35 5.87 -2.63
N ALA A 75 -2.53 4.63 -2.17
CA ALA A 75 -3.14 3.58 -2.98
C ALA A 75 -4.57 3.94 -3.41
N SER A 76 -5.35 4.59 -2.53
CA SER A 76 -6.70 5.03 -2.87
C SER A 76 -6.72 6.14 -3.92
N VAL A 77 -5.83 7.12 -3.79
CA VAL A 77 -5.69 8.20 -4.77
C VAL A 77 -5.24 7.65 -6.12
N ASP A 78 -4.26 6.75 -6.12
CA ASP A 78 -3.74 6.13 -7.34
C ASP A 78 -4.82 5.30 -8.05
N ILE A 79 -5.57 4.48 -7.31
CA ILE A 79 -6.71 3.73 -7.85
C ILE A 79 -7.76 4.67 -8.45
N LEU A 80 -8.14 5.75 -7.75
CA LEU A 80 -9.12 6.73 -8.25
C LEU A 80 -8.67 7.39 -9.55
N LEU A 81 -7.42 7.83 -9.62
CA LEU A 81 -6.87 8.50 -10.81
C LEU A 81 -6.72 7.54 -11.98
N ALA A 82 -6.30 6.30 -11.74
CA ALA A 82 -6.14 5.29 -12.78
C ALA A 82 -7.46 4.66 -13.24
N THR A 83 -8.58 4.90 -12.54
CA THR A 83 -9.85 4.19 -12.78
C THR A 83 -10.35 4.39 -14.20
N ASP A 84 -10.35 5.62 -14.72
CA ASP A 84 -10.96 5.90 -16.02
C ASP A 84 -10.12 5.35 -17.18
N GLU A 85 -8.81 5.58 -17.17
CA GLU A 85 -7.88 5.11 -18.21
C GLU A 85 -7.73 3.58 -18.22
N ALA A 86 -7.64 2.96 -17.03
CA ALA A 86 -7.51 1.51 -16.93
C ALA A 86 -8.80 0.80 -17.35
N ILE A 87 -9.98 1.35 -17.03
CA ILE A 87 -11.26 0.79 -17.47
C ILE A 87 -11.41 0.87 -18.98
N GLU A 88 -11.02 1.99 -19.60
CA GLU A 88 -11.08 2.15 -21.05
C GLU A 88 -10.16 1.14 -21.77
N HIS A 89 -8.95 0.92 -21.25
CA HIS A 89 -8.06 -0.13 -21.76
C HIS A 89 -8.59 -1.55 -21.55
N LEU A 90 -9.25 -1.84 -20.42
CA LEU A 90 -9.76 -3.17 -20.11
C LEU A 90 -10.99 -3.56 -20.93
N ILE A 91 -11.86 -2.59 -21.24
CA ILE A 91 -13.04 -2.80 -22.11
C ILE A 91 -12.62 -3.10 -23.56
N ASN A 92 -11.48 -2.56 -24.00
CA ASN A 92 -10.94 -2.80 -25.33
C ASN A 92 -10.27 -4.18 -25.50
N LEU A 93 -10.17 -4.99 -24.43
CA LEU A 93 -9.64 -6.35 -24.54
C LEU A 93 -10.72 -7.31 -25.09
N PRO A 94 -10.42 -8.08 -26.15
CA PRO A 94 -11.41 -8.90 -26.88
C PRO A 94 -12.05 -10.05 -26.08
N TYR A 95 -11.57 -10.31 -24.86
CA TYR A 95 -12.03 -11.42 -24.02
C TYR A 95 -12.82 -10.97 -22.77
N VAL A 96 -12.98 -9.67 -22.53
CA VAL A 96 -13.61 -9.14 -21.31
C VAL A 96 -15.00 -8.59 -21.63
N HIS A 97 -16.05 -9.36 -21.33
CA HIS A 97 -17.46 -8.94 -21.47
C HIS A 97 -17.97 -8.25 -20.20
N LEU A 98 -17.20 -7.32 -19.64
CA LEU A 98 -17.61 -6.54 -18.46
C LEU A 98 -18.07 -5.15 -18.90
N SER A 99 -19.21 -4.70 -18.37
CA SER A 99 -19.66 -3.33 -18.62
C SER A 99 -18.78 -2.33 -17.86
N LYS A 100 -18.65 -1.11 -18.40
CA LYS A 100 -17.95 0.01 -17.75
C LYS A 100 -18.44 0.25 -16.31
N GLU A 101 -19.76 0.14 -16.12
CA GLU A 101 -20.41 0.35 -14.82
C GLU A 101 -20.06 -0.75 -13.80
N THR A 102 -19.97 -2.01 -14.24
CA THR A 102 -19.54 -3.11 -13.38
C THR A 102 -18.08 -2.94 -12.96
N LEU A 103 -17.20 -2.55 -13.87
CA LEU A 103 -15.79 -2.29 -13.55
C LEU A 103 -15.61 -1.13 -12.58
N HIS A 104 -16.36 -0.05 -12.79
CA HIS A 104 -16.33 1.10 -11.88
C HIS A 104 -16.82 0.73 -10.47
N SER A 105 -17.88 -0.07 -10.39
CA SER A 105 -18.42 -0.58 -9.11
C SER A 105 -17.42 -1.48 -8.40
N LEU A 106 -16.76 -2.39 -9.13
CA LEU A 106 -15.72 -3.26 -8.58
C LEU A 106 -14.53 -2.46 -8.06
N ASN A 107 -14.11 -1.41 -8.78
CA ASN A 107 -12.99 -0.59 -8.33
C ASN A 107 -13.33 0.20 -7.06
N GLN A 108 -14.57 0.69 -6.94
CA GLN A 108 -15.05 1.31 -5.69
C GLN A 108 -15.06 0.33 -4.52
N VAL A 109 -15.57 -0.89 -4.73
CA VAL A 109 -15.54 -1.94 -3.69
C VAL A 109 -14.10 -2.26 -3.28
N LEU A 110 -13.19 -2.40 -4.24
CA LEU A 110 -11.77 -2.64 -3.98
C LEU A 110 -11.15 -1.51 -3.15
N LEU A 111 -11.43 -0.25 -3.50
CA LEU A 111 -10.94 0.91 -2.79
C LEU A 111 -11.44 0.96 -1.34
N VAL A 112 -12.72 0.65 -1.12
CA VAL A 112 -13.30 0.55 0.21
C VAL A 112 -12.61 -0.55 1.02
N LEU A 113 -12.42 -1.74 0.42
CA LEU A 113 -11.75 -2.86 1.08
C LEU A 113 -10.31 -2.53 1.47
N ILE A 114 -9.55 -1.90 0.57
CA ILE A 114 -8.18 -1.46 0.84
C ILE A 114 -8.16 -0.49 2.03
N ASN A 115 -9.02 0.53 2.01
CA ASN A 115 -9.07 1.52 3.09
C ASN A 115 -9.49 0.93 4.44
N ILE A 116 -10.48 0.04 4.46
CA ILE A 116 -10.89 -0.66 5.69
C ILE A 116 -9.73 -1.51 6.21
N PHE A 117 -9.06 -2.25 5.32
CA PHE A 117 -7.94 -3.10 5.68
C PHE A 117 -6.76 -2.29 6.24
N THR A 118 -6.27 -1.30 5.49
CA THR A 118 -5.12 -0.48 5.91
C THR A 118 -5.46 0.38 7.13
N GLY A 119 -6.68 0.91 7.22
CA GLY A 119 -7.16 1.70 8.34
C GLY A 119 -7.29 0.87 9.62
N SER A 120 -7.93 -0.30 9.54
CA SER A 120 -8.05 -1.22 10.68
C SER A 120 -6.67 -1.69 11.16
N LEU A 121 -5.79 -2.06 10.23
CA LEU A 121 -4.45 -2.50 10.55
C LEU A 121 -3.63 -1.38 11.21
N ALA A 122 -3.66 -0.15 10.67
CA ALA A 122 -2.99 0.99 11.26
C ALA A 122 -3.53 1.34 12.66
N ALA A 123 -4.84 1.32 12.85
CA ALA A 123 -5.47 1.55 14.15
C ALA A 123 -5.02 0.51 15.18
N ASN A 124 -5.05 -0.77 14.83
CA ASN A 124 -4.62 -1.85 15.73
C ASN A 124 -3.13 -1.73 16.10
N VAL A 125 -2.27 -1.41 15.13
CA VAL A 125 -0.85 -1.16 15.36
C VAL A 125 -0.65 0.04 16.29
N LEU A 126 -1.38 1.12 16.06
CA LEU A 126 -1.30 2.33 16.86
C LEU A 126 -1.77 2.07 18.30
N PHE A 127 -2.92 1.42 18.49
CA PHE A 127 -3.41 1.04 19.82
C PHE A 127 -2.42 0.13 20.55
N HIS A 128 -1.89 -0.89 19.88
CA HIS A 128 -0.90 -1.78 20.46
C HIS A 128 0.38 -1.01 20.88
N GLY A 129 0.83 -0.08 20.04
CA GLY A 129 1.98 0.77 20.34
C GLY A 129 1.75 1.73 21.50
N LEU A 130 0.59 2.41 21.53
CA LEU A 130 0.24 3.39 22.56
C LEU A 130 0.03 2.75 23.94
N CYS A 131 -0.49 1.51 23.97
CA CYS A 131 -0.69 0.75 25.21
C CYS A 131 0.60 0.14 25.76
N LYS A 132 1.72 0.15 25.02
CA LYS A 132 2.99 -0.30 25.57
C LYS A 132 3.51 0.69 26.62
N PRO A 133 4.03 0.19 27.76
CA PRO A 133 4.64 1.04 28.76
C PRO A 133 5.81 1.82 28.15
N LEU A 134 5.95 3.08 28.55
CA LEU A 134 7.10 3.91 28.22
C LEU A 134 8.31 3.32 28.95
N VAL A 135 8.96 2.33 28.36
CA VAL A 135 10.27 1.88 28.82
C VAL A 135 11.23 3.03 28.53
N LYS A 136 11.61 3.74 29.60
CA LYS A 136 12.63 4.79 29.58
C LYS A 136 13.98 4.23 29.17
#